data_AF-A0A3L7P9V1-F1
#
_entry.id   AF-A0A3L7P9V1-F1
#
_cell.length_a   1.000
_cell.length_b   1.000
_cell.length_c   1.000
_cell.angle_alpha   90.00
_cell.angle_beta   90.00
_cell.angle_gamma   90.00
#
_symmetry.space_group_name_H-M   'P 1'
#
loop_
_entity.id
_entity.type
_entity.pdbx_description
1 polymer ?
#
loop_
_entity_poly.entity_id
_entity_poly.type
_entity_poly.pdbx_seq_one_letter_code
_entity_poly.pdbx_strand_id
1 'polypeptide(L)'
;MIARRLAWIVIAVVALPLAAGCGKRPPPVKGLIQPGDYKVLAGDDLSGIALRAYGDMSCWQSLLNANPQVGSRPRFRLETGETLVIPEYAKLDRRLPKSVFPKSLPADYIVMPGDSLHFIAKGCYGDRELWPLIYEANRDTLSERVKRDTRKLVAGQVLRIPARAAAAPAVATPTTP
;
A
#
# COMPACT_ATOMS: atom_id res chain seq x y z
N MET A 1 40.04 46.05 -15.54
CA MET A 1 40.01 44.57 -15.56
C MET A 1 38.81 44.13 -16.39
N ILE A 2 39.09 43.57 -17.58
CA ILE A 2 38.42 42.43 -18.26
C ILE A 2 36.87 42.44 -18.23
N ALA A 3 36.19 42.97 -19.26
CA ALA A 3 35.76 42.33 -20.52
C ALA A 3 34.32 41.74 -20.45
N ARG A 4 33.39 42.25 -21.27
CA ARG A 4 32.80 41.61 -22.49
C ARG A 4 31.79 40.47 -22.15
N ARG A 5 30.63 40.26 -22.78
CA ARG A 5 30.03 40.70 -24.07
C ARG A 5 28.60 40.10 -24.15
N LEU A 6 27.71 40.82 -24.86
CA LEU A 6 26.74 40.34 -25.87
C LEU A 6 25.55 39.42 -25.49
N ALA A 7 24.35 40.00 -25.58
CA ALA A 7 23.41 39.86 -26.71
C ALA A 7 23.05 38.46 -27.28
N TRP A 8 21.72 38.22 -27.36
CA TRP A 8 20.90 37.90 -28.57
C TRP A 8 20.13 36.56 -28.67
N ILE A 9 18.85 36.72 -29.13
CA ILE A 9 18.00 35.87 -30.02
C ILE A 9 17.43 34.55 -29.43
N VAL A 10 16.11 34.37 -29.24
CA VAL A 10 14.93 34.16 -30.15
C VAL A 10 14.97 32.84 -30.94
N ILE A 11 13.78 32.27 -31.17
CA ILE A 11 13.39 31.18 -32.11
C ILE A 11 13.37 29.79 -31.44
N ALA A 12 12.41 28.88 -31.62
CA ALA A 12 11.00 28.80 -32.00
C ALA A 12 10.69 27.27 -32.09
N VAL A 13 9.40 26.90 -32.28
CA VAL A 13 8.96 25.61 -32.90
C VAL A 13 9.11 24.41 -31.93
N VAL A 14 8.23 23.41 -31.80
CA VAL A 14 7.32 22.70 -32.70
C VAL A 14 6.21 22.03 -31.85
N ALA A 15 5.09 21.75 -32.49
CA ALA A 15 4.01 20.87 -32.05
C ALA A 15 4.41 19.43 -31.63
N LEU A 16 3.54 18.86 -30.78
CA LEU A 16 3.21 17.46 -30.39
C LEU A 16 4.00 16.26 -30.98
N PRO A 17 4.12 15.15 -30.21
CA PRO A 17 3.04 14.13 -30.26
C PRO A 17 2.67 13.46 -28.92
N LEU A 18 1.42 12.97 -28.86
CA LEU A 18 1.03 11.86 -27.99
C LEU A 18 1.95 10.66 -28.29
N ALA A 19 2.61 10.11 -27.28
CA ALA A 19 3.20 8.78 -27.34
C ALA A 19 3.02 8.07 -26.00
N ALA A 20 2.07 7.13 -25.97
CA ALA A 20 2.04 6.04 -25.01
C ALA A 20 3.33 5.21 -25.17
N GLY A 21 4.00 4.89 -24.07
CA GLY A 21 5.19 4.05 -24.09
C GLY A 21 5.99 4.10 -22.79
N CYS A 22 5.90 3.01 -22.03
CA CYS A 22 6.84 2.44 -21.06
C CYS A 22 7.94 3.34 -20.45
N GLY A 23 7.94 3.42 -19.11
CA GLY A 23 9.18 3.57 -18.34
C GLY A 23 9.87 4.92 -18.43
N LYS A 24 9.19 6.02 -18.11
CA LYS A 24 9.85 7.32 -17.88
C LYS A 24 9.89 7.60 -16.38
N ARG A 25 11.12 7.72 -15.85
CA ARG A 25 11.42 8.23 -14.51
C ARG A 25 10.62 9.54 -14.33
N PRO A 26 9.76 9.69 -13.31
CA PRO A 26 9.04 10.94 -13.12
C PRO A 26 10.07 12.09 -12.94
N PRO A 27 9.85 13.26 -13.57
CA PRO A 27 10.75 14.40 -13.44
C PRO A 27 10.82 14.84 -11.97
N PRO A 28 11.96 15.40 -11.50
CA PRO A 28 12.04 15.98 -10.17
C PRO A 28 11.17 17.25 -10.12
N VAL A 29 9.92 17.09 -9.69
CA VAL A 29 9.00 18.20 -9.38
C VAL A 29 9.55 19.00 -8.20
N LYS A 30 9.84 20.28 -8.38
CA LYS A 30 10.25 21.19 -7.30
C LYS A 30 9.21 21.14 -6.18
N GLY A 31 9.64 20.69 -4.99
CA GLY A 31 8.79 20.35 -3.85
C GLY A 31 8.99 18.93 -3.32
N LEU A 32 9.85 18.12 -3.97
CA LEU A 32 10.09 16.75 -3.57
C LEU A 32 10.82 16.64 -2.23
N ILE A 33 10.26 15.82 -1.31
CA ILE A 33 10.99 15.34 -0.14
C ILE A 33 12.24 14.61 -0.65
N GLN A 34 13.42 15.05 -0.19
CA GLN A 34 14.67 14.46 -0.62
C GLN A 34 14.88 13.10 0.06
N PRO A 35 15.57 12.15 -0.59
CA PRO A 35 16.05 10.95 0.07
C PRO A 35 16.91 11.29 1.29
N GLY A 36 16.77 10.52 2.36
CA GLY A 36 17.41 10.75 3.65
C GLY A 36 16.40 10.84 4.78
N ASP A 37 16.74 11.57 5.84
CA ASP A 37 15.91 11.69 7.02
C ASP A 37 14.83 12.76 6.82
N TYR A 38 13.56 12.34 6.89
CA TYR A 38 12.41 13.22 6.79
C TYR A 38 11.70 13.34 8.13
N LYS A 39 11.43 14.57 8.55
CA LYS A 39 10.59 14.84 9.73
C LYS A 39 9.12 14.83 9.32
N VAL A 40 8.38 13.86 9.84
CA VAL A 40 6.93 13.72 9.63
C VAL A 40 6.23 15.00 10.09
N LEU A 41 5.41 15.58 9.23
CA LEU A 41 4.58 16.74 9.54
C LEU A 41 3.18 16.32 10.03
N ALA A 42 2.47 17.27 10.66
CA ALA A 42 1.10 17.02 11.08
C ALA A 42 0.20 16.75 9.86
N GLY A 43 -0.54 15.63 9.90
CA GLY A 43 -1.42 15.21 8.81
C GLY A 43 -0.73 14.42 7.70
N ASP A 44 0.57 14.11 7.84
CA ASP A 44 1.24 13.22 6.91
C ASP A 44 0.74 11.78 7.02
N ASP A 45 0.63 11.14 5.87
CA ASP A 45 0.51 9.71 5.72
C ASP A 45 1.58 9.18 4.76
N LEU A 46 1.84 7.87 4.79
CA LEU A 46 2.88 7.26 3.96
C LEU A 46 2.65 7.47 2.46
N SER A 47 1.40 7.52 2.00
CA SER A 47 1.05 7.70 0.60
C SER A 47 1.28 9.13 0.12
N GLY A 48 0.94 10.12 0.94
CA GLY A 48 1.22 11.53 0.71
C GLY A 48 2.71 11.83 0.79
N ILE A 49 3.45 11.21 1.71
CA ILE A 49 4.92 11.29 1.74
C ILE A 49 5.50 10.65 0.47
N ALA A 50 5.06 9.46 0.07
CA ALA A 50 5.55 8.80 -1.14
C ALA A 50 5.24 9.60 -2.41
N LEU A 51 4.03 10.17 -2.50
CA LEU A 51 3.67 11.07 -3.59
C LEU A 51 4.60 12.28 -3.64
N ARG A 52 4.89 12.91 -2.50
CA ARG A 52 5.81 14.04 -2.41
C ARG A 52 7.28 13.66 -2.53
N ALA A 53 7.69 12.43 -2.24
CA ALA A 53 9.09 12.01 -2.32
C ALA A 53 9.45 11.44 -3.69
N TYR A 54 8.48 10.82 -4.37
CA TYR A 54 8.70 10.02 -5.57
C TYR A 54 7.83 10.42 -6.75
N GLY A 55 6.83 11.28 -6.54
CA GLY A 55 5.79 11.57 -7.53
C GLY A 55 4.79 10.41 -7.71
N ASP A 56 4.89 9.37 -6.87
CA ASP A 56 4.09 8.16 -6.98
C ASP A 56 3.63 7.69 -5.59
N MET A 57 2.34 7.87 -5.33
CA MET A 57 1.72 7.43 -4.07
C MET A 57 1.81 5.93 -3.86
N SER A 58 1.97 5.11 -4.92
CA SER A 58 2.07 3.65 -4.81
C SER A 58 3.38 3.18 -4.14
N CYS A 59 4.39 4.05 -4.09
CA CYS A 59 5.69 3.76 -3.46
C CYS A 59 5.65 3.81 -1.93
N TRP A 60 4.48 4.08 -1.34
CA TRP A 60 4.26 4.09 0.10
C TRP A 60 4.59 2.72 0.75
N GLN A 61 4.41 1.62 0.02
CA GLN A 61 4.81 0.26 0.42
C GLN A 61 6.31 0.14 0.63
N SER A 62 7.09 0.56 -0.36
CA SER A 62 8.55 0.52 -0.30
C SER A 62 9.07 1.48 0.77
N LEU A 63 8.37 2.59 0.99
CA LEU A 63 8.62 3.50 2.10
C LEU A 63 8.35 2.85 3.46
N LEU A 64 7.25 2.10 3.61
CA LEU A 64 6.96 1.33 4.83
C LEU A 64 8.02 0.25 5.09
N ASN A 65 8.49 -0.44 4.05
CA ASN A 65 9.56 -1.44 4.17
C ASN A 65 10.88 -0.86 4.69
N ALA A 66 11.21 0.37 4.27
CA ALA A 66 12.35 1.10 4.80
C ALA A 66 12.15 1.59 6.24
N ASN A 67 10.90 1.57 6.73
CA ASN A 67 10.50 2.07 8.05
C ASN A 67 9.61 1.06 8.79
N PRO A 68 10.12 -0.16 9.10
CA PRO A 68 9.32 -1.25 9.68
C PRO A 68 8.73 -0.90 11.06
N GLN A 69 9.31 0.07 11.77
CA GLN A 69 8.76 0.59 13.02
C GLN A 69 7.34 1.17 12.86
N VAL A 70 7.03 1.72 11.68
CA VAL A 70 5.68 2.21 11.35
C VAL A 70 4.73 1.05 11.09
N GLY A 71 5.24 -0.05 10.52
CA GLY A 71 4.46 -1.26 10.19
C GLY A 71 3.85 -1.96 11.39
N SER A 72 4.45 -1.80 12.57
CA SER A 72 3.95 -2.40 13.81
C SER A 72 2.81 -1.60 14.45
N ARG A 73 2.48 -0.42 13.91
CA ARG A 73 1.49 0.49 14.49
C ARG A 73 0.12 0.31 13.83
N PRO A 74 -0.99 0.47 14.60
CA PRO A 74 -2.33 0.43 14.03
C PRO A 74 -2.50 1.56 13.00
N ARG A 75 -3.06 1.22 11.84
CA ARG A 75 -3.27 2.16 10.71
C ARG A 75 -1.99 2.86 10.20
N PHE A 76 -0.81 2.30 10.47
CA PHE A 76 0.49 2.89 10.07
C PHE A 76 0.65 4.34 10.51
N ARG A 77 0.11 4.68 11.69
CA ARG A 77 0.11 6.04 12.21
C ARG A 77 1.54 6.57 12.30
N LEU A 78 1.77 7.71 11.68
CA LEU A 78 3.00 8.48 11.78
C LEU A 78 2.89 9.46 12.95
N GLU A 79 3.96 9.59 13.73
CA GLU A 79 4.04 10.57 14.80
C GLU A 79 4.67 11.86 14.28
N THR A 80 4.02 12.99 14.52
CA THR A 80 4.57 14.30 14.10
C THR A 80 5.92 14.55 14.77
N GLY A 81 6.93 14.89 13.96
CA GLY A 81 8.31 15.10 14.43
C GLY A 81 9.18 13.84 14.49
N GLU A 82 8.60 12.66 14.27
CA GLU A 82 9.37 11.43 14.07
C GLU A 82 10.22 11.53 12.80
N THR A 83 11.38 10.89 12.82
CA THR A 83 12.24 10.76 11.64
C THR A 83 11.85 9.52 10.85
N LEU A 84 11.45 9.72 9.59
CA LEU A 84 11.20 8.67 8.61
C LEU A 84 12.37 8.63 7.62
N VAL A 85 12.91 7.44 7.36
CA VAL A 85 13.94 7.25 6.34
C VAL A 85 13.27 7.22 4.96
N ILE A 86 13.61 8.19 4.11
CA ILE A 86 13.17 8.24 2.72
C ILE A 86 14.27 7.62 1.85
N PRO A 87 14.16 6.37 1.42
CA PRO A 87 15.14 5.77 0.51
C PRO A 87 15.16 6.48 -0.85
N GLU A 88 16.30 6.43 -1.54
CA GLU A 88 16.39 6.87 -2.93
C GLU A 88 15.43 6.09 -3.83
N TYR A 89 14.76 6.78 -4.74
CA TYR A 89 13.77 6.15 -5.63
C TYR A 89 14.33 4.95 -6.40
N ALA A 90 15.57 5.04 -6.87
CA ALA A 90 16.24 3.96 -7.61
C ALA A 90 16.54 2.72 -6.76
N LYS A 91 16.62 2.90 -5.43
CA LYS A 91 16.89 1.84 -4.43
C LYS A 91 15.61 1.29 -3.82
N LEU A 92 14.43 1.82 -4.19
CA LEU A 92 13.17 1.27 -3.73
C LEU A 92 13.06 -0.17 -4.22
N ASP A 93 13.01 -1.11 -3.27
CA ASP A 93 12.53 -2.43 -3.58
C ASP A 93 11.02 -2.33 -3.84
N ARG A 94 10.67 -2.27 -5.13
CA ARG A 94 9.28 -2.34 -5.61
C ARG A 94 8.73 -3.76 -5.49
N ARG A 95 9.53 -4.73 -5.05
CA ARG A 95 9.01 -5.99 -4.56
C ARG A 95 8.30 -5.68 -3.25
N LEU A 96 6.98 -5.81 -3.34
CA LEU A 96 6.02 -5.58 -2.27
C LEU A 96 6.54 -6.15 -0.93
N PRO A 97 6.28 -5.48 0.23
CA PRO A 97 6.26 -6.18 1.50
C PRO A 97 5.45 -7.45 1.30
N LYS A 98 6.04 -8.61 1.60
CA LYS A 98 5.24 -9.84 1.64
C LYS A 98 4.22 -9.66 2.75
N SER A 99 2.95 -9.58 2.38
CA SER A 99 1.84 -9.74 3.31
C SER A 99 2.14 -10.94 4.20
N VAL A 100 2.31 -10.68 5.50
CA VAL A 100 2.67 -11.70 6.48
C VAL A 100 1.40 -12.38 6.92
N PHE A 101 1.10 -13.51 6.31
CA PHE A 101 -0.10 -14.28 6.66
C PHE A 101 0.15 -15.07 7.95
N PRO A 102 -0.84 -15.09 8.87
CA PRO A 102 -0.76 -15.91 10.07
C PRO A 102 -0.65 -17.39 9.69
N LYS A 103 0.26 -18.10 10.36
CA LYS A 103 0.48 -19.54 10.12
C LYS A 103 -0.59 -20.43 10.76
N SER A 104 -1.33 -19.90 11.74
CA SER A 104 -2.41 -20.57 12.46
C SER A 104 -3.62 -19.64 12.55
N LEU A 105 -4.82 -20.21 12.48
CA LEU A 105 -6.09 -19.48 12.59
C LEU A 105 -6.91 -20.02 13.78
N PRO A 106 -7.73 -19.20 14.44
CA PRO A 106 -8.03 -17.79 14.13
C PRO A 106 -6.88 -16.86 14.49
N ALA A 107 -6.76 -15.74 13.77
CA ALA A 107 -5.74 -14.74 14.03
C ALA A 107 -6.20 -13.34 13.60
N ASP A 108 -5.60 -12.33 14.18
CA ASP A 108 -5.77 -10.95 13.73
C ASP A 108 -4.76 -10.63 12.62
N TYR A 109 -5.26 -10.04 11.55
CA TYR A 109 -4.47 -9.66 10.39
C TYR A 109 -4.51 -8.15 10.20
N ILE A 110 -3.34 -7.51 10.18
CA ILE A 110 -3.23 -6.10 9.84
C ILE A 110 -3.21 -6.00 8.32
N VAL A 111 -4.24 -5.37 7.75
CA VAL A 111 -4.36 -5.14 6.31
C VAL A 111 -3.15 -4.37 5.84
N MET A 112 -2.37 -4.99 4.96
CA MET A 112 -1.36 -4.27 4.22
C MET A 112 -2.07 -3.55 3.07
N PRO A 113 -1.78 -2.28 2.81
CA PRO A 113 -2.41 -1.56 1.72
C PRO A 113 -1.99 -2.17 0.38
N GLY A 114 -2.92 -2.21 -0.57
CA GLY A 114 -2.80 -3.03 -1.78
C GLY A 114 -3.29 -4.47 -1.59
N ASP A 115 -3.52 -4.92 -0.36
CA ASP A 115 -4.22 -6.17 -0.13
C ASP A 115 -5.65 -6.11 -0.67
N SER A 116 -6.15 -7.28 -0.99
CA SER A 116 -7.57 -7.51 -1.23
C SER A 116 -8.03 -8.69 -0.39
N LEU A 117 -9.32 -8.78 -0.09
CA LEU A 117 -9.84 -9.93 0.65
C LEU A 117 -9.53 -11.27 -0.07
N HIS A 118 -9.52 -11.28 -1.41
CA HIS A 118 -9.08 -12.43 -2.21
C HIS A 118 -7.62 -12.81 -1.93
N PHE A 119 -6.73 -11.80 -1.88
CA PHE A 119 -5.31 -12.01 -1.64
C PHE A 119 -5.05 -12.49 -0.21
N ILE A 120 -5.72 -11.88 0.77
CA ILE A 120 -5.64 -12.28 2.18
C ILE A 120 -6.19 -13.70 2.36
N ALA A 121 -7.33 -14.04 1.76
CA ALA A 121 -7.90 -15.37 1.82
C ALA A 121 -6.98 -16.43 1.18
N LYS A 122 -6.39 -16.13 0.03
CA LYS A 122 -5.38 -17.01 -0.59
C LYS A 122 -4.17 -17.22 0.32
N GLY A 123 -3.72 -16.18 0.99
CA GLY A 123 -2.58 -16.25 1.91
C GLY A 123 -2.86 -17.02 3.19
N CYS A 124 -4.06 -16.84 3.77
CA CYS A 124 -4.44 -17.45 5.05
C CYS A 124 -5.01 -18.85 4.91
N TYR A 125 -5.84 -19.08 3.89
CA TYR A 125 -6.56 -20.35 3.67
C TYR A 125 -6.04 -21.17 2.49
N GLY A 126 -5.16 -20.61 1.66
CA GLY A 126 -4.76 -21.20 0.37
C GLY A 126 -5.76 -20.96 -0.76
N ASP A 127 -6.96 -20.47 -0.46
CA ASP A 127 -8.05 -20.27 -1.42
C ASP A 127 -8.57 -18.83 -1.36
N ARG A 128 -8.55 -18.15 -2.51
CA ARG A 128 -9.03 -16.78 -2.65
C ARG A 128 -10.56 -16.68 -2.55
N GLU A 129 -11.29 -17.75 -2.87
CA GLU A 129 -12.77 -17.77 -2.89
C GLU A 129 -13.36 -17.81 -1.47
N LEU A 130 -12.51 -18.03 -0.45
CA LEU A 130 -12.88 -17.97 0.97
C LEU A 130 -12.86 -16.54 1.55
N TRP A 131 -12.62 -15.53 0.71
CA TRP A 131 -12.73 -14.13 1.10
C TRP A 131 -14.08 -13.74 1.75
N PRO A 132 -15.25 -14.35 1.41
CA PRO A 132 -16.50 -14.02 2.07
C PRO A 132 -16.48 -14.36 3.55
N LEU A 133 -15.76 -15.40 3.99
CA LEU A 133 -15.64 -15.74 5.42
C LEU A 133 -14.97 -14.61 6.21
N ILE A 134 -13.93 -14.00 5.63
CA ILE A 134 -13.26 -12.84 6.22
C ILE A 134 -14.23 -11.66 6.24
N TYR A 135 -14.97 -11.43 5.15
CA TYR A 135 -15.95 -10.35 5.10
C TYR A 135 -17.05 -10.51 6.16
N GLU A 136 -17.68 -11.69 6.25
CA GLU A 136 -18.71 -12.02 7.25
C GLU A 136 -18.20 -11.77 8.67
N ALA A 137 -17.00 -12.26 9.00
CA ALA A 137 -16.41 -12.11 10.33
C ALA A 137 -16.06 -10.66 10.71
N ASN A 138 -16.00 -9.75 9.72
CA ASN A 138 -15.65 -8.35 9.90
C ASN A 138 -16.73 -7.40 9.35
N ARG A 139 -17.97 -7.87 9.14
CA ARG A 139 -19.08 -7.05 8.60
C ARG A 139 -19.42 -5.87 9.50
N ASP A 140 -19.12 -5.98 10.79
CA ASP A 140 -19.22 -4.90 11.77
C ASP A 140 -18.27 -3.73 11.47
N THR A 141 -17.13 -4.02 10.84
CA THR A 141 -16.04 -3.06 10.61
C THR A 141 -15.88 -2.71 9.12
N LEU A 142 -16.28 -3.59 8.21
CA LEU A 142 -16.13 -3.44 6.76
C LEU A 142 -17.41 -2.90 6.12
N SER A 143 -17.26 -1.88 5.27
CA SER A 143 -18.38 -1.36 4.49
C SER A 143 -18.79 -2.30 3.35
N GLU A 144 -20.06 -2.25 2.93
CA GLU A 144 -20.59 -2.94 1.74
C GLU A 144 -19.83 -2.60 0.44
N ARG A 145 -19.08 -1.48 0.42
CA ARG A 145 -18.20 -1.15 -0.71
C ARG A 145 -17.08 -2.17 -0.89
N VAL A 146 -16.57 -2.73 0.21
CA VAL A 146 -15.54 -3.76 0.19
C VAL A 146 -16.07 -5.08 -0.37
N LYS A 147 -17.36 -5.38 -0.13
CA LYS A 147 -18.02 -6.56 -0.71
C LYS A 147 -18.10 -6.48 -2.24
N ARG A 148 -18.34 -5.28 -2.78
CA ARG A 148 -18.37 -5.03 -4.24
C ARG A 148 -16.98 -4.92 -4.84
N ASP A 149 -16.05 -4.29 -4.13
CA ASP A 149 -14.67 -4.13 -4.55
C ASP A 149 -13.73 -4.49 -3.40
N THR A 150 -13.27 -5.74 -3.40
CA THR A 150 -12.41 -6.30 -2.35
C THR A 150 -11.05 -5.61 -2.20
N ARG A 151 -10.67 -4.72 -3.11
CA ARG A 151 -9.46 -3.88 -3.01
C ARG A 151 -9.69 -2.58 -2.22
N LYS A 152 -10.93 -2.24 -1.87
CA LYS A 152 -11.27 -1.05 -1.08
C LYS A 152 -11.05 -1.24 0.42
N LEU A 153 -10.04 -2.02 0.80
CA LEU A 153 -9.64 -2.19 2.18
C LEU A 153 -8.83 -0.97 2.66
N VAL A 154 -8.99 -0.63 3.93
CA VAL A 154 -8.22 0.45 4.56
C VAL A 154 -6.91 -0.12 5.11
N ALA A 155 -5.81 0.45 4.64
CA ALA A 155 -4.47 0.30 5.17
C ALA A 155 -4.41 0.24 6.70
N GLY A 156 -3.82 -0.81 7.26
CA GLY A 156 -3.55 -0.95 8.68
C GLY A 156 -4.79 -1.13 9.55
N GLN A 157 -5.94 -1.40 8.93
CA GLN A 157 -7.12 -1.94 9.61
C GLN A 157 -6.82 -3.36 10.08
N VAL A 158 -7.26 -3.71 11.29
CA VAL A 158 -7.18 -5.08 11.78
C VAL A 158 -8.42 -5.84 11.32
N LEU A 159 -8.22 -6.99 10.68
CA LEU A 159 -9.25 -7.95 10.32
C LEU A 159 -9.12 -9.20 11.16
N ARG A 160 -10.24 -9.64 11.74
CA ARG A 160 -10.37 -10.94 12.37
C ARG A 160 -10.41 -12.00 11.28
N ILE A 161 -9.41 -12.87 11.21
CA ILE A 161 -9.38 -13.99 10.26
C ILE A 161 -9.89 -15.23 11.01
N PRO A 162 -11.14 -15.69 10.76
CA PRO A 162 -11.68 -16.85 11.44
C PRO A 162 -10.93 -18.12 11.01
N ALA A 163 -10.87 -19.13 11.88
CA ALA A 163 -10.51 -20.46 11.43
C ALA A 163 -11.52 -20.93 10.38
N ARG A 164 -11.05 -21.61 9.33
CA ARG A 164 -11.94 -22.36 8.46
C ARG A 164 -12.62 -23.38 9.36
N ALA A 165 -13.92 -23.22 9.63
CA ALA A 165 -14.68 -24.31 10.20
C ALA A 165 -14.43 -25.49 9.27
N ALA A 166 -13.74 -26.52 9.77
CA ALA A 166 -13.79 -27.82 9.12
C ALA A 166 -15.28 -28.06 8.89
N ALA A 167 -15.67 -28.30 7.64
CA ALA A 167 -17.04 -28.59 7.29
C ALA A 167 -17.62 -29.47 8.41
N ALA A 168 -18.68 -28.98 9.07
CA ALA A 168 -19.37 -29.77 10.06
C ALA A 168 -19.53 -31.19 9.49
N PRO A 169 -19.21 -32.26 10.24
CA PRO A 169 -19.47 -33.60 9.74
C PRO A 169 -20.93 -33.62 9.29
N ALA A 170 -21.14 -33.99 8.03
CA ALA A 170 -22.45 -34.06 7.42
C ALA A 170 -23.41 -34.69 8.41
N VAL A 171 -24.51 -33.98 8.63
CA VAL A 171 -25.65 -34.39 9.45
C VAL A 171 -25.89 -35.89 9.21
N ALA A 172 -25.49 -36.72 10.17
CA ALA A 172 -25.98 -38.08 10.24
C ALA A 172 -27.48 -37.94 10.48
N THR A 173 -28.28 -38.21 9.45
CA THR A 173 -29.72 -38.34 9.60
C THR A 173 -29.98 -39.42 10.65
N PRO A 174 -30.74 -39.15 11.73
CA PRO A 174 -31.19 -40.21 12.60
C PRO A 174 -32.17 -41.08 11.80
N THR A 175 -31.69 -42.22 11.32
CA THR A 175 -32.56 -43.32 10.87
C THR A 175 -33.36 -43.77 12.09
N THR A 176 -34.67 -43.50 12.04
CA THR A 176 -35.63 -43.94 13.07
C THR A 176 -35.90 -45.45 12.88
N PRO A 177 -36.05 -46.24 13.95
CA PRO A 177 -36.31 -47.68 13.87
C PRO A 177 -37.67 -48.05 13.26
#